data_AF-A0A3N5WFS9-F1
#
_entry.id   AF-A0A3N5WFS9-F1
#
_cell.length_a   1.000
_cell.length_b   1.000
_cell.length_c   1.000
_cell.angle_alpha   90.00
_cell.angle_beta   90.00
_cell.angle_gamma   90.00
#
_symmetry.space_group_name_H-M   'P 1'
#
loop_
_entity.id
_entity.type
_entity.pdbx_description
1 polymer ?
#
loop_
_entity_poly.entity_id
_entity_poly.type
_entity_poly.pdbx_seq_one_letter_code
_entity_poly.pdbx_strand_id
1 'polypeptide(L)'
;MLVCWQAFSGLGMVAVVLFLRVWCGSKRRMFVSMSTLALDGLAIAAVALSPKEAFWFATGMLFISGLLETICIGLQGAIGQTIIPPEIQGRIFSLVTSVSRAVAPLGLLVAGPVADKYGVPFWWLLTGIVLVIIGVGSLFLKDMMHIEDPEYQPYKPAPAVG
;
A
#
# COMPACT_ATOMS: atom_id res chain seq x y z
N MET A 1 -19.28 22.93 -11.98
CA MET A 1 -19.35 22.36 -10.61
C MET A 1 -18.56 21.05 -10.47
N LEU A 2 -18.81 20.03 -11.28
CA LEU A 2 -18.07 18.74 -11.23
C LEU A 2 -16.55 18.88 -11.43
N VAL A 3 -16.10 19.76 -12.33
CA VAL A 3 -14.67 19.99 -12.60
C VAL A 3 -13.95 20.61 -11.40
N CYS A 4 -14.58 21.55 -10.69
CA CYS A 4 -13.99 22.18 -9.50
C CYS A 4 -13.86 21.16 -8.36
N TRP A 5 -14.86 20.28 -8.18
CA TRP A 5 -14.79 19.21 -7.18
C TRP A 5 -13.64 18.23 -7.45
N GLN A 6 -13.43 17.84 -8.71
CA GLN A 6 -12.31 16.98 -9.09
C GLN A 6 -10.96 17.68 -8.90
N ALA A 7 -10.88 18.98 -9.17
CA ALA A 7 -9.66 19.75 -8.93
C ALA A 7 -9.31 19.85 -7.43
N PHE A 8 -10.29 20.09 -6.56
CA PHE A 8 -10.07 20.17 -5.10
C PHE A 8 -9.69 18.82 -4.49
N SER A 9 -10.32 17.72 -4.92
CA SER A 9 -9.93 16.37 -4.47
C SER A 9 -8.51 15.99 -4.90
N GLY A 10 -8.10 16.36 -6.12
CA GLY A 10 -6.73 16.19 -6.59
C GLY A 10 -5.70 17.01 -5.78
N LEU A 11 -6.01 18.27 -5.45
CA LEU A 11 -5.15 19.12 -4.61
C LEU A 11 -4.95 18.53 -3.20
N GLY A 12 -5.99 17.97 -2.61
CA GLY A 12 -5.91 17.30 -1.30
C GLY A 12 -4.96 16.11 -1.32
N MET A 13 -5.05 15.24 -2.34
CA MET A 13 -4.13 14.11 -2.51
C MET A 13 -2.68 14.56 -2.68
N VAL A 14 -2.44 15.57 -3.54
CA VAL A 14 -1.09 16.08 -3.79
C VAL A 14 -0.49 16.71 -2.53
N ALA A 15 -1.27 17.49 -1.78
CA ALA A 15 -0.82 18.10 -0.53
C ALA A 15 -0.42 17.05 0.52
N VAL A 16 -1.21 15.98 0.66
CA VAL A 16 -0.89 14.85 1.53
C VAL A 16 0.42 14.19 1.10
N VAL A 17 0.58 13.86 -0.19
CA VAL A 17 1.80 13.21 -0.72
C VAL A 17 3.05 14.09 -0.55
N LEU A 18 2.93 15.41 -0.77
CA LEU A 18 4.03 16.35 -0.58
C LEU A 18 4.42 16.51 0.89
N PHE A 19 3.44 16.58 1.80
CA PHE A 19 3.69 16.62 3.22
C PHE A 19 4.45 15.37 3.70
N LEU A 20 4.07 14.20 3.19
CA LEU A 20 4.74 12.93 3.48
C LEU A 20 6.16 12.86 2.92
N ARG A 21 6.41 13.45 1.74
CA ARG A 21 7.78 13.58 1.18
C ARG A 21 8.71 14.38 2.07
N VAL A 22 8.21 15.42 2.74
CA VAL A 22 8.98 16.25 3.66
C VAL A 22 9.16 15.56 5.02
N TRP A 23 8.14 14.83 5.49
CA TRP A 23 8.15 14.17 6.81
C TRP A 23 8.96 12.86 6.83
N CYS A 24 8.94 12.06 5.76
CA CYS A 24 9.49 10.70 5.76
C CYS A 24 10.93 10.62 5.22
N GLY A 25 11.77 11.59 5.59
CA GLY A 25 13.20 11.69 5.23
C GLY A 25 14.14 10.74 5.98
N SER A 26 13.64 9.65 6.56
CA SER A 26 14.42 8.76 7.43
C SER A 26 14.88 7.49 6.71
N LYS A 27 16.07 6.96 7.07
CA LYS A 27 16.70 5.69 6.63
C LYS A 27 15.89 4.42 6.94
N ARG A 28 14.58 4.54 7.09
CA ARG A 28 13.65 3.49 7.54
C ARG A 28 12.35 3.54 6.73
N ARG A 29 12.41 3.93 5.45
CA ARG A 29 11.18 4.10 4.64
C ARG A 29 10.44 2.78 4.51
N MET A 30 11.17 1.67 4.42
CA MET A 30 10.58 0.33 4.38
C MET A 30 9.85 -0.02 5.68
N PHE A 31 10.45 0.28 6.85
CA PHE A 31 9.81 0.08 8.15
C PHE A 31 8.51 0.90 8.27
N VAL A 32 8.55 2.17 7.86
CA VAL A 32 7.36 3.04 7.88
C VAL A 32 6.29 2.50 6.93
N SER A 33 6.66 2.06 5.72
CA SER A 33 5.73 1.49 4.75
C SER A 33 5.01 0.25 5.27
N MET A 34 5.75 -0.69 5.86
CA MET A 34 5.17 -1.92 6.40
C MET A 34 4.34 -1.66 7.66
N SER A 35 4.75 -0.69 8.49
CA SER A 35 3.95 -0.24 9.64
C SER A 35 2.63 0.41 9.20
N THR A 36 2.64 1.23 8.14
CA THR A 36 1.42 1.83 7.59
C THR A 36 0.49 0.78 6.99
N LEU A 37 1.03 -0.28 6.38
CA LEU A 37 0.24 -1.42 5.89
C LEU A 37 -0.44 -2.18 7.03
N ALA A 38 0.28 -2.41 8.13
CA ALA A 38 -0.31 -3.06 9.31
C ALA A 38 -1.40 -2.19 9.96
N LEU A 39 -1.17 -0.87 10.07
CA LEU A 39 -2.16 0.08 10.57
C LEU A 39 -3.39 0.16 9.67
N ASP A 40 -3.22 0.07 8.35
CA ASP A 40 -4.32 0.04 7.40
C ASP A 40 -5.20 -1.21 7.60
N GLY A 41 -4.56 -2.38 7.74
CA GLY A 41 -5.27 -3.61 8.08
C GLY A 41 -6.07 -3.52 9.40
N LEU A 42 -5.54 -2.82 10.41
CA LEU A 42 -6.27 -2.55 11.66
C LEU A 42 -7.46 -1.61 11.45
N ALA A 43 -7.31 -0.56 10.64
CA ALA A 43 -8.40 0.36 10.32
C ALA A 43 -9.53 -0.36 9.58
N ILE A 44 -9.20 -1.21 8.60
CA ILE A 44 -10.14 -2.04 7.85
C ILE A 44 -10.84 -3.06 8.77
N ALA A 45 -10.11 -3.71 9.68
CA ALA A 45 -10.71 -4.60 10.68
C ALA A 45 -11.63 -3.84 11.66
N ALA A 46 -11.29 -2.60 12.03
CA ALA A 46 -12.15 -1.76 12.86
C ALA A 46 -13.46 -1.39 12.17
N VAL A 47 -13.46 -1.20 10.84
CA VAL A 47 -14.69 -0.99 10.05
C VAL A 47 -15.61 -2.20 10.15
N ALA A 48 -15.07 -3.42 10.13
CA ALA A 48 -15.84 -4.66 10.24
C ALA A 48 -16.58 -4.81 11.58
N LEU A 49 -15.98 -4.32 12.66
CA LEU A 49 -16.53 -4.39 14.02
C LEU A 49 -17.52 -3.24 14.31
N SER A 50 -17.64 -2.28 13.40
CA SER A 50 -18.45 -1.08 13.62
C SER A 50 -19.95 -1.40 13.46
N PRO A 51 -20.81 -1.02 14.44
CA PRO A 51 -22.25 -1.19 14.32
C PRO A 51 -22.82 -0.32 13.18
N LYS A 52 -23.92 -0.77 12.56
CA LYS A 52 -24.56 -0.12 11.40
C LYS A 52 -24.95 1.34 11.65
N GLU A 53 -25.12 1.72 12.91
CA GLU A 53 -25.50 3.06 13.38
C GLU A 53 -24.31 4.03 13.43
N ALA A 54 -23.08 3.52 13.47
CA ALA A 54 -21.86 4.33 13.58
C ALA A 54 -21.27 4.70 12.21
N PHE A 55 -22.11 5.26 11.33
CA PHE A 55 -21.72 5.67 9.97
C PHE A 55 -20.51 6.63 9.97
N TRP A 56 -20.49 7.59 10.90
CA TRP A 56 -19.39 8.55 11.03
C TRP A 56 -18.07 7.88 11.44
N PHE A 57 -18.12 6.85 12.29
CA PHE A 57 -16.93 6.10 12.68
C PHE A 57 -16.37 5.28 11.52
N ALA A 58 -17.22 4.54 10.82
CA ALA A 58 -16.83 3.77 9.64
C ALA A 58 -16.23 4.68 8.55
N THR A 59 -16.85 5.83 8.29
CA THR A 59 -16.34 6.83 7.35
C THR A 59 -14.98 7.38 7.77
N GLY A 60 -14.80 7.67 9.06
CA GLY A 60 -13.51 8.11 9.60
C GLY A 60 -12.40 7.07 9.44
N MET A 61 -12.71 5.78 9.69
CA MET A 61 -11.76 4.68 9.52
C MET A 61 -11.40 4.43 8.05
N LEU A 62 -12.37 4.52 7.15
CA LEU A 62 -12.12 4.45 5.70
C LEU A 62 -11.26 5.63 5.21
N PHE A 63 -11.47 6.83 5.76
CA PHE A 63 -10.63 7.98 5.46
C PHE A 63 -9.17 7.75 5.92
N ILE A 64 -8.99 7.23 7.14
CA ILE A 64 -7.66 6.88 7.66
C ILE A 64 -7.01 5.78 6.80
N SER A 65 -7.76 4.74 6.44
CA SER A 65 -7.30 3.66 5.56
C SER A 65 -6.79 4.20 4.22
N GLY A 66 -7.56 5.05 3.54
CA GLY A 66 -7.13 5.67 2.27
C GLY A 66 -5.87 6.54 2.39
N LEU A 67 -5.69 7.24 3.53
CA LEU A 67 -4.45 7.97 3.81
C LEU A 67 -3.26 7.01 3.98
N LEU A 68 -3.42 5.95 4.76
CA LEU A 68 -2.38 4.95 5.02
C LEU A 68 -2.00 4.19 3.75
N GLU A 69 -2.97 3.82 2.92
CA GLU A 69 -2.75 3.17 1.62
C GLU A 69 -1.93 4.08 0.69
N THR A 70 -2.30 5.37 0.59
CA THR A 70 -1.59 6.35 -0.23
C THR A 70 -0.13 6.51 0.23
N ILE A 71 0.10 6.56 1.55
CA ILE A 71 1.45 6.60 2.13
C ILE A 71 2.24 5.35 1.73
N CYS A 72 1.63 4.18 1.92
CA CYS A 72 2.28 2.89 1.69
C CYS A 72 2.69 2.73 0.22
N ILE A 73 1.80 3.02 -0.73
CA ILE A 73 2.10 2.95 -2.16
C ILE A 73 3.18 3.97 -2.54
N GLY A 74 3.11 5.18 -2.00
CA GLY A 74 4.11 6.23 -2.24
C GLY A 74 5.52 5.84 -1.76
N LEU A 75 5.62 5.24 -0.57
CA LEU A 75 6.90 4.76 -0.02
C LEU A 75 7.44 3.56 -0.79
N GLN A 76 6.61 2.56 -1.10
CA GLN A 76 7.01 1.41 -1.93
C GLN A 76 7.52 1.84 -3.31
N GLY A 77 6.84 2.82 -3.93
CA GLY A 77 7.29 3.43 -5.18
C GLY A 77 8.66 4.09 -5.02
N ALA A 78 8.84 4.94 -4.00
CA ALA A 78 10.11 5.63 -3.76
C ALA A 78 11.27 4.67 -3.45
N ILE A 79 11.02 3.61 -2.67
CA ILE A 79 12.00 2.55 -2.37
C ILE A 79 12.39 1.82 -3.66
N GLY A 80 11.39 1.41 -4.46
CA GLY A 80 11.62 0.78 -5.75
C GLY A 80 12.45 1.66 -6.69
N GLN A 81 12.20 2.97 -6.70
CA GLN A 81 13.01 3.92 -7.49
C GLN A 81 14.47 4.00 -7.03
N THR A 82 14.77 3.73 -5.76
CA THR A 82 16.14 3.76 -5.23
C THR A 82 16.90 2.45 -5.39
N ILE A 83 16.21 1.30 -5.28
CA ILE A 83 16.87 -0.03 -5.34
C ILE A 83 16.96 -0.61 -6.75
N ILE A 84 16.09 -0.18 -7.67
CA ILE A 84 16.03 -0.69 -9.03
C ILE A 84 16.95 0.14 -9.95
N PRO A 85 17.84 -0.50 -10.73
CA PRO A 85 18.65 0.20 -11.72
C PRO A 85 17.79 0.99 -12.74
N PRO A 86 18.20 2.22 -13.12
CA PRO A 86 17.41 3.08 -14.01
C PRO A 86 17.06 2.43 -15.35
N GLU A 87 17.93 1.55 -15.86
CA GLU A 87 17.81 0.94 -17.20
C GLU A 87 16.65 -0.06 -17.28
N ILE A 88 16.31 -0.71 -16.15
CA ILE A 88 15.25 -1.73 -16.09
C ILE A 88 14.01 -1.28 -15.30
N GLN A 89 14.03 -0.07 -14.76
CA GLN A 89 12.99 0.49 -13.92
C GLN A 89 11.61 0.49 -14.59
N GLY A 90 11.54 0.95 -15.85
CA GLY A 90 10.29 0.95 -16.62
C GLY A 90 9.72 -0.46 -16.85
N ARG A 91 10.60 -1.47 -16.99
CA ARG A 91 10.20 -2.88 -17.17
C ARG A 91 9.67 -3.49 -15.88
N ILE A 92 10.30 -3.19 -14.74
CA ILE A 92 9.83 -3.71 -13.45
C ILE A 92 8.50 -3.07 -13.07
N PHE A 93 8.37 -1.74 -13.15
CA PHE A 93 7.10 -1.08 -12.83
C PHE A 93 5.97 -1.48 -13.80
N SER A 94 6.25 -1.74 -15.08
CA SER A 94 5.22 -2.25 -16.00
C SER A 94 4.77 -3.67 -15.67
N LEU A 95 5.68 -4.55 -15.23
CA LEU A 95 5.33 -5.90 -14.75
C LEU A 95 4.52 -5.83 -13.46
N VAL A 96 4.98 -5.07 -12.47
CA VAL A 96 4.27 -4.90 -11.20
C VAL A 96 2.87 -4.34 -11.42
N THR A 97 2.72 -3.28 -12.19
CA THR A 97 1.40 -2.68 -12.46
C THR A 97 0.48 -3.60 -13.25
N SER A 98 1.01 -4.36 -14.21
CA SER A 98 0.23 -5.38 -14.96
C SER A 98 -0.31 -6.45 -14.03
N VAL A 99 0.54 -6.97 -13.13
CA VAL A 99 0.13 -7.99 -12.15
C VAL A 99 -0.88 -7.40 -11.17
N SER A 100 -0.63 -6.23 -10.60
CA SER A 100 -1.57 -5.58 -9.67
C SER A 100 -2.95 -5.36 -10.30
N ARG A 101 -3.01 -4.98 -11.58
CA ARG A 101 -4.27 -4.82 -12.32
C ARG A 101 -4.98 -6.15 -12.57
N ALA A 102 -4.24 -7.24 -12.73
CA ALA A 102 -4.82 -8.59 -12.87
C ALA A 102 -5.36 -9.14 -11.55
N VAL A 103 -4.78 -8.73 -10.41
CA VAL A 103 -5.23 -9.15 -9.06
C VAL A 103 -6.58 -8.53 -8.70
N ALA A 104 -6.88 -7.31 -9.12
CA ALA A 104 -8.14 -6.63 -8.81
C ALA A 104 -9.41 -7.44 -9.18
N PRO A 105 -9.59 -7.93 -10.42
CA PRO A 105 -10.76 -8.74 -10.76
C PRO A 105 -10.76 -10.09 -10.03
N LEU A 106 -9.60 -10.69 -9.75
CA LEU A 106 -9.52 -11.90 -8.95
C LEU A 106 -9.98 -11.67 -7.50
N GLY A 107 -9.60 -10.54 -6.92
CA GLY A 107 -10.07 -10.11 -5.60
C GLY A 107 -11.58 -9.97 -5.57
N LEU A 108 -12.18 -9.36 -6.59
CA LEU A 108 -13.64 -9.21 -6.70
C LEU A 108 -14.36 -10.56 -6.90
N LEU A 109 -13.80 -11.45 -7.72
CA LEU A 109 -14.35 -12.80 -7.94
C LEU A 109 -14.43 -13.61 -6.63
N VAL A 110 -13.50 -13.41 -5.71
CA VAL A 110 -13.51 -14.05 -4.39
C VAL A 110 -14.37 -13.26 -3.40
N ALA A 111 -14.30 -11.92 -3.44
CA ALA A 111 -15.01 -11.04 -2.51
C ALA A 111 -16.53 -11.23 -2.59
N GLY A 112 -17.08 -11.34 -3.80
CA GLY A 112 -18.54 -11.48 -3.99
C GLY A 112 -19.12 -12.69 -3.25
N PRO A 113 -18.73 -13.93 -3.60
CA PRO A 113 -19.25 -15.14 -2.95
C PRO A 113 -19.00 -15.19 -1.44
N VAL A 114 -17.86 -14.66 -0.97
CA VAL A 114 -17.55 -14.63 0.47
C VAL A 114 -18.43 -13.63 1.20
N ALA A 115 -18.66 -12.44 0.62
CA ALA A 115 -19.55 -11.43 1.18
C ALA A 115 -21.02 -11.87 1.13
N ASP A 116 -21.46 -12.59 0.09
CA ASP A 116 -22.83 -13.10 -0.01
C ASP A 116 -23.10 -14.22 1.01
N LYS A 117 -22.11 -15.09 1.28
CA LYS A 117 -22.27 -16.22 2.20
C LYS A 117 -22.08 -15.86 3.68
N TYR A 118 -21.11 -15.01 4.00
CA TYR A 118 -20.72 -14.70 5.39
C TYR A 118 -21.01 -13.25 5.78
N GLY A 119 -21.50 -12.44 4.85
CA GLY A 119 -21.76 -11.02 5.04
C GLY A 119 -20.56 -10.13 4.75
N VAL A 120 -20.86 -8.88 4.41
CA VAL A 120 -19.85 -7.83 4.17
C VAL A 120 -18.90 -7.66 5.36
N PRO A 121 -19.35 -7.58 6.63
CA PRO A 121 -18.44 -7.38 7.78
C PRO A 121 -17.37 -8.47 7.90
N PHE A 122 -17.71 -9.73 7.60
CA PHE A 122 -16.75 -10.83 7.64
C PHE A 122 -15.63 -10.64 6.61
N TRP A 123 -15.97 -10.20 5.39
CA TRP A 123 -14.98 -9.91 4.35
C TRP A 123 -14.01 -8.80 4.78
N TRP A 124 -14.52 -7.70 5.33
CA TRP A 124 -13.69 -6.60 5.85
C TRP A 124 -12.78 -7.06 6.99
N LEU A 125 -13.27 -7.92 7.89
CA LEU A 125 -12.45 -8.45 8.98
C LEU A 125 -11.32 -9.33 8.44
N LEU A 126 -11.66 -10.21 7.49
CA LEU A 126 -10.71 -11.13 6.87
C LEU A 126 -9.61 -10.37 6.11
N THR A 127 -9.97 -9.36 5.30
CA THR A 127 -8.99 -8.55 4.58
C THR A 127 -8.11 -7.76 5.55
N GLY A 128 -8.69 -7.16 6.59
CA GLY A 128 -7.93 -6.44 7.62
C GLY A 128 -6.91 -7.33 8.32
N ILE A 129 -7.31 -8.54 8.75
CA ILE A 129 -6.40 -9.51 9.38
C ILE A 129 -5.27 -9.91 8.44
N VAL A 130 -5.57 -10.21 7.17
CA VAL A 130 -4.55 -10.58 6.18
C VAL A 130 -3.54 -9.44 5.99
N LEU A 131 -3.99 -8.19 5.90
CA LEU A 131 -3.11 -7.03 5.77
C LEU A 131 -2.24 -6.83 7.01
N VAL A 132 -2.78 -7.03 8.22
CA VAL A 132 -2.00 -6.99 9.46
C VAL A 132 -0.94 -8.07 9.47
N ILE A 133 -1.28 -9.31 9.10
CA ILE A 133 -0.32 -10.42 9.05
C ILE A 133 0.81 -10.12 8.06
N ILE A 134 0.48 -9.57 6.88
CA ILE A 134 1.49 -9.22 5.87
C ILE A 134 2.38 -8.08 6.39
N GLY A 135 1.78 -7.00 6.90
CA GLY A 135 2.52 -5.82 7.37
C GLY A 135 3.37 -6.10 8.60
N VAL A 136 2.88 -6.91 9.54
CA VAL A 136 3.65 -7.34 10.72
C VAL A 136 4.68 -8.40 10.35
N GLY A 137 4.31 -9.37 9.52
CA GLY A 137 5.19 -10.44 9.06
C GLY A 137 6.40 -9.91 8.29
N SER A 138 6.20 -8.90 7.44
CA SER A 138 7.30 -8.25 6.69
C SER A 138 8.27 -7.49 7.59
N LEU A 139 7.83 -6.97 8.75
CA LEU A 139 8.71 -6.38 9.76
C LEU A 139 9.64 -7.40 10.43
N PHE A 140 9.33 -8.69 10.37
CA PHE A 140 10.23 -9.74 10.87
C PHE A 140 11.26 -10.21 9.83
N LEU A 141 11.04 -9.88 8.56
CA LEU A 141 11.97 -10.20 7.47
C LEU A 141 13.11 -9.17 7.47
N LYS A 142 14.22 -9.51 8.15
CA LYS A 142 15.45 -8.69 8.19
C LYS A 142 15.91 -8.27 6.79
N ASP A 143 15.81 -9.16 5.81
CA ASP A 143 16.18 -8.88 4.42
C ASP A 143 15.37 -7.73 3.82
N MET A 144 14.07 -7.64 4.13
CA MET A 144 13.24 -6.51 3.69
C MET A 144 13.63 -5.21 4.40
N MET A 145 13.97 -5.26 5.68
CA MET A 145 14.31 -4.06 6.45
C MET A 145 15.69 -3.47 6.11
N HIS A 146 16.62 -4.28 5.57
CA HIS A 146 17.98 -3.84 5.23
C HIS A 146 18.17 -3.61 3.72
N ILE A 147 17.10 -3.63 2.89
CA ILE A 147 17.24 -3.37 1.43
C ILE A 147 17.75 -1.96 1.12
N GLU A 148 17.60 -1.03 2.07
CA GLU A 148 18.06 0.36 1.94
C GLU A 148 19.49 0.54 2.51
N ASP A 149 20.10 -0.50 3.08
CA ASP A 149 21.44 -0.39 3.65
C ASP A 149 22.52 -0.42 2.55
N PRO A 150 23.56 0.42 2.69
CA PRO A 150 24.57 0.65 1.65
C PRO A 150 25.45 -0.57 1.31
N GLU A 151 25.31 -1.68 2.04
CA GLU A 151 26.02 -2.94 1.79
C GLU A 151 25.31 -3.82 0.74
N TYR A 152 24.08 -3.49 0.37
CA TYR A 152 23.36 -4.16 -0.73
C TYR A 152 23.89 -3.67 -2.08
N GLN A 153 24.81 -4.44 -2.66
CA GLN A 153 25.27 -4.19 -4.03
C GLN A 153 24.19 -4.63 -5.04
N PRO A 154 23.63 -3.72 -5.85
CA PRO A 154 22.74 -4.12 -6.93
C PRO A 154 23.53 -5.01 -7.90
N TYR A 155 22.88 -6.09 -8.36
CA TYR A 155 23.41 -7.03 -9.33
C TYR A 155 24.10 -6.30 -10.50
N LYS A 156 25.41 -6.48 -10.63
CA LYS A 156 26.20 -6.06 -11.79
C LYS A 156 25.91 -7.04 -12.92
N PRO A 157 25.27 -6.65 -14.04
CA PRO A 157 25.13 -7.54 -15.17
C PRO A 157 26.52 -7.94 -15.67
N ALA A 158 26.69 -9.23 -15.98
CA ALA A 158 27.91 -9.73 -16.62
C ALA A 158 28.19 -8.91 -17.90
N PRO A 159 29.46 -8.59 -18.21
CA PRO A 159 29.79 -7.85 -19.42
C PRO A 159 29.17 -8.58 -20.61
N ALA A 160 28.44 -7.81 -21.44
CA ALA A 160 27.89 -8.32 -22.69
C ALA A 160 29.07 -8.96 -23.46
N VAL A 161 29.01 -10.27 -23.61
CA VAL A 161 29.96 -11.01 -24.45
C VAL A 161 29.70 -10.49 -25.86
N GLY A 162 30.67 -9.75 -26.39
CA GLY A 162 30.65 -9.16 -27.73
C GLY A 162 30.70 -10.21 -28.84
#